data_AF-A0A6C0I4A6-F1
#
_entry.id   AF-A0A6C0I4A6-F1
#
_cell.length_a   1.000
_cell.length_b   1.000
_cell.length_c   1.000
_cell.angle_alpha   90.00
_cell.angle_beta   90.00
_cell.angle_gamma   90.00
#
_symmetry.space_group_name_H-M   'P 1'
#
loop_
_entity.id
_entity.type
_entity.pdbx_description
1 polymer ?
#
loop_
_entity_poly.entity_id
_entity_poly.type
_entity_poly.pdbx_seq_one_letter_code
_entity_poly.pdbx_strand_id
1 'polypeptide(L)'
;MTQDTGKHRKNEKDQYYTKASVAHSCIEIIKNVCPNTAQQDYFWVEPAAGNGSFLLPQIIDPSNSIGIDIDPKRDDILQADFLTWRPEQMAELVKDDKKIICYGNPPFGRQSSLARAFIKHAATFSDIIAFILPRSFVKPSMSKAFPLCFHNVYTGDLPKDAFEVNRKSYDVPCVFQIWRRLDDGTERIIPPPVKECGFDYVKFGEPFDIVCKRVGGLAGKCYPYSPDTMLHHHKEYHYFISIKNKDVICKIDKVIELMNAHTFPDNTVGPKSLSKSEINFILNQIVVFLTR
;
A
#
# COMPACT_ATOMS: atom_id res chain seq x y z
N MET A 1 -14.35 17.67 9.04
CA MET A 1 -15.06 16.40 9.28
C MET A 1 -14.05 15.42 9.83
N THR A 2 -14.32 14.82 11.00
CA THR A 2 -13.43 13.84 11.62
C THR A 2 -13.43 12.56 10.77
N GLN A 3 -12.24 12.14 10.31
CA GLN A 3 -12.05 10.85 9.65
C GLN A 3 -12.48 9.73 10.61
N ASP A 4 -13.35 8.83 10.15
CA ASP A 4 -13.81 7.66 10.91
C ASP A 4 -12.74 6.55 10.80
N THR A 5 -11.61 6.78 11.47
CA THR A 5 -10.43 5.91 11.41
C THR A 5 -9.99 5.50 12.81
N GLY A 6 -9.29 4.37 12.92
CA GLY A 6 -8.75 3.88 14.20
C GLY A 6 -9.67 2.94 14.99
N LYS A 7 -9.37 2.77 16.29
CA LYS A 7 -9.94 1.74 17.19
C LYS A 7 -11.45 1.91 17.45
N HIS A 8 -12.02 3.07 17.16
CA HIS A 8 -13.42 3.42 17.43
C HIS A 8 -14.22 3.73 16.14
N ARG A 9 -13.84 3.10 15.02
CA ARG A 9 -14.52 3.34 13.74
C ARG A 9 -16.00 2.92 13.79
N LYS A 10 -16.90 3.73 13.24
CA LYS A 10 -18.33 3.39 13.07
C LYS A 10 -18.59 2.61 11.78
N ASN A 11 -17.81 2.84 10.73
CA ASN A 11 -17.85 2.07 9.49
C ASN A 11 -17.09 0.75 9.66
N GLU A 12 -17.69 -0.20 10.38
CA GLU A 12 -17.05 -1.49 10.69
C GLU A 12 -16.81 -2.35 9.45
N LYS A 13 -17.63 -2.15 8.40
CA LYS A 13 -17.57 -2.87 7.12
C LYS A 13 -16.61 -2.27 6.09
N ASP A 14 -15.92 -1.16 6.39
CA ASP A 14 -15.05 -0.44 5.43
C ASP A 14 -15.78 -0.08 4.12
N GLN A 15 -17.07 0.27 4.18
CA GLN A 15 -17.86 0.68 3.01
C GLN A 15 -17.45 2.09 2.56
N TYR A 16 -16.44 2.17 1.71
CA TYR A 16 -16.02 3.38 1.01
C TYR A 16 -16.32 3.19 -0.48
N TYR A 17 -17.44 3.74 -0.94
CA TYR A 17 -17.84 3.57 -2.33
C TYR A 17 -16.97 4.43 -3.23
N THR A 18 -16.37 3.82 -4.25
CA THR A 18 -15.58 4.53 -5.25
C THR A 18 -16.51 5.35 -6.13
N LYS A 19 -16.16 6.62 -6.42
CA LYS A 19 -16.92 7.42 -7.37
C LYS A 19 -16.83 6.84 -8.78
N ALA A 20 -17.90 6.92 -9.56
CA ALA A 20 -17.94 6.42 -10.94
C ALA A 20 -16.84 7.04 -11.83
N SER A 21 -16.52 8.32 -11.65
CA SER A 21 -15.44 8.99 -12.40
C SER A 21 -14.06 8.41 -12.09
N VAL A 22 -13.82 8.01 -10.83
CA VAL A 22 -12.58 7.34 -10.42
C VAL A 22 -12.55 5.91 -10.93
N ALA A 23 -13.66 5.17 -10.83
CA ALA A 23 -13.78 3.84 -11.39
C ALA A 23 -13.47 3.81 -12.90
N HIS A 24 -14.06 4.75 -13.66
CA HIS A 24 -13.78 4.95 -15.08
C HIS A 24 -12.28 5.22 -15.33
N SER A 25 -11.68 6.14 -14.57
CA SER A 25 -10.25 6.46 -14.70
C SER A 25 -9.35 5.25 -14.45
N CYS A 26 -9.67 4.43 -13.44
CA CYS A 26 -8.94 3.20 -13.16
C CYS A 26 -9.02 2.20 -14.31
N ILE A 27 -10.20 2.01 -14.92
CA ILE A 27 -10.37 1.13 -16.08
C ILE A 27 -9.54 1.63 -17.28
N GLU A 28 -9.57 2.93 -17.57
CA GLU A 28 -8.76 3.50 -18.65
C GLU A 28 -7.26 3.33 -18.40
N ILE A 29 -6.80 3.46 -17.15
CA ILE A 29 -5.41 3.17 -16.79
C ILE A 29 -5.07 1.69 -17.05
N ILE A 30 -5.96 0.74 -16.70
CA ILE A 30 -5.72 -0.69 -16.98
C ILE A 30 -5.55 -0.91 -18.49
N LYS A 31 -6.48 -0.39 -19.31
CA LYS A 31 -6.41 -0.52 -20.78
C LYS A 31 -5.14 0.09 -21.36
N ASN A 32 -4.68 1.22 -20.83
CA ASN A 32 -3.47 1.89 -21.31
C ASN A 32 -2.18 1.16 -20.89
N VAL A 33 -2.09 0.68 -19.65
CA VAL A 33 -0.90 0.00 -19.12
C VAL A 33 -0.79 -1.43 -19.64
N CYS A 34 -1.93 -2.07 -19.94
CA CYS A 34 -2.03 -3.43 -20.46
C CYS A 34 -2.75 -3.43 -21.82
N PRO A 35 -2.14 -2.93 -22.91
CA PRO A 35 -2.82 -2.62 -24.18
C PRO A 35 -3.42 -3.82 -24.95
N ASN A 36 -3.28 -5.05 -24.45
CA ASN A 36 -3.91 -6.25 -24.99
C ASN A 36 -5.00 -6.83 -24.08
N THR A 37 -5.54 -6.04 -23.15
CA THR A 37 -6.66 -6.43 -22.29
C THR A 37 -8.01 -6.11 -22.91
N ALA A 38 -8.18 -6.35 -24.21
CA ALA A 38 -9.48 -6.23 -24.83
C ALA A 38 -10.46 -7.20 -24.16
N GLN A 39 -11.72 -6.79 -23.98
CA GLN A 39 -12.76 -7.57 -23.26
C GLN A 39 -13.08 -8.92 -23.92
N GLN A 40 -12.67 -9.10 -25.19
CA GLN A 40 -12.75 -10.38 -25.89
C GLN A 40 -11.77 -11.43 -25.34
N ASP A 41 -10.59 -11.01 -24.86
CA ASP A 41 -9.51 -11.89 -24.40
C ASP A 41 -9.49 -12.07 -22.87
N TYR A 42 -10.14 -11.14 -22.15
CA TYR A 42 -10.16 -11.10 -20.70
C TYR A 42 -11.57 -11.09 -20.11
N PHE A 43 -11.74 -11.84 -19.04
CA PHE A 43 -12.89 -11.76 -18.15
C PHE A 43 -12.58 -10.89 -16.93
N TRP A 44 -13.48 -9.96 -16.63
CA TRP A 44 -13.25 -8.91 -15.62
C TRP A 44 -14.03 -9.21 -14.34
N VAL A 45 -13.32 -9.40 -13.23
CA VAL A 45 -13.92 -9.72 -11.92
C VAL A 45 -13.76 -8.54 -10.95
N GLU A 46 -14.87 -7.92 -10.54
CA GLU A 46 -14.90 -6.97 -9.42
C GLU A 46 -15.25 -7.72 -8.11
N PRO A 47 -14.31 -7.92 -7.17
CA PRO A 47 -14.46 -8.86 -6.06
C PRO A 47 -15.18 -8.29 -4.83
N ALA A 48 -15.44 -6.99 -4.81
CA ALA A 48 -16.10 -6.27 -3.72
C ALA A 48 -16.90 -5.10 -4.31
N ALA A 49 -17.90 -5.44 -5.11
CA ALA A 49 -18.56 -4.51 -6.02
C ALA A 49 -19.39 -3.43 -5.31
N GLY A 50 -19.88 -3.67 -4.10
CA GLY A 50 -20.66 -2.72 -3.31
C GLY A 50 -21.86 -2.17 -4.08
N ASN A 51 -21.77 -0.90 -4.51
CA ASN A 51 -22.79 -0.22 -5.30
C ASN A 51 -22.61 -0.36 -6.83
N GLY A 52 -21.61 -1.14 -7.26
CA GLY A 52 -21.32 -1.45 -8.66
C GLY A 52 -20.80 -0.26 -9.46
N SER A 53 -20.08 0.69 -8.82
CA SER A 53 -19.52 1.85 -9.53
C SER A 53 -18.60 1.46 -10.69
N PHE A 54 -17.87 0.34 -10.60
CA PHE A 54 -17.03 -0.14 -11.70
C PHE A 54 -17.81 -0.95 -12.75
N LEU A 55 -19.01 -1.45 -12.41
CA LEU A 55 -19.89 -2.26 -13.26
C LEU A 55 -20.94 -1.43 -14.01
N LEU A 56 -20.70 -0.12 -14.13
CA LEU A 56 -21.57 0.72 -14.95
C LEU A 56 -21.31 0.40 -16.44
N PRO A 57 -22.35 0.22 -17.28
CA PRO A 57 -22.16 -0.18 -18.69
C PRO A 57 -21.29 0.76 -19.53
N GLN A 58 -21.21 2.04 -19.14
CA GLN A 58 -20.32 3.02 -19.77
C GLN A 58 -18.85 2.92 -19.33
N ILE A 59 -18.54 2.10 -18.31
CA ILE A 59 -17.21 1.89 -17.76
C ILE A 59 -16.65 0.52 -18.21
N ILE A 60 -17.47 -0.53 -18.11
CA ILE A 60 -17.09 -1.89 -18.47
C ILE A 60 -18.22 -2.58 -19.21
N ASP A 61 -17.87 -3.48 -20.15
CA ASP A 61 -18.83 -4.31 -20.87
C ASP A 61 -19.45 -5.35 -19.92
N PRO A 62 -20.77 -5.29 -19.67
CA PRO A 62 -21.44 -6.24 -18.79
C PRO A 62 -21.38 -7.69 -19.28
N SER A 63 -21.17 -7.93 -20.57
CA SER A 63 -21.11 -9.30 -21.12
C SER A 63 -19.83 -10.05 -20.76
N ASN A 64 -18.79 -9.34 -20.33
CA ASN A 64 -17.47 -9.88 -20.01
C ASN A 64 -16.97 -9.46 -18.62
N SER A 65 -17.91 -9.10 -17.73
CA SER A 65 -17.61 -8.73 -16.36
C SER A 65 -18.59 -9.33 -15.36
N ILE A 66 -18.13 -9.49 -14.13
CA ILE A 66 -18.96 -9.88 -12.99
C ILE A 66 -18.61 -9.04 -11.77
N GLY A 67 -19.65 -8.66 -11.03
CA GLY A 67 -19.54 -8.10 -9.69
C GLY A 67 -19.82 -9.15 -8.64
N ILE A 68 -19.01 -9.19 -7.59
CA ILE A 68 -19.22 -10.05 -6.42
C ILE A 68 -19.23 -9.16 -5.18
N ASP A 69 -20.20 -9.36 -4.30
CA ASP A 69 -20.20 -8.70 -3.00
C ASP A 69 -20.94 -9.55 -1.95
N ILE A 70 -20.56 -9.42 -0.67
CA ILE A 70 -21.24 -10.11 0.43
C ILE A 70 -22.60 -9.43 0.75
N ASP A 71 -22.70 -8.13 0.49
CA ASP A 71 -23.86 -7.27 0.78
C ASP A 71 -24.09 -6.28 -0.39
N PRO A 72 -24.41 -6.79 -1.60
CA PRO A 72 -24.53 -5.98 -2.82
C PRO A 72 -25.64 -4.93 -2.71
N LYS A 73 -25.48 -3.81 -3.42
CA LYS A 73 -26.48 -2.72 -3.49
C LYS A 73 -27.18 -2.61 -4.84
N ARG A 74 -26.98 -3.60 -5.71
CA ARG A 74 -27.66 -3.77 -7.00
C ARG A 74 -27.94 -5.26 -7.24
N ASP A 75 -29.03 -5.54 -7.94
CA ASP A 75 -29.50 -6.92 -8.18
C ASP A 75 -28.66 -7.67 -9.23
N ASP A 76 -27.89 -6.97 -10.05
CA ASP A 76 -26.99 -7.54 -11.07
C ASP A 76 -25.61 -7.93 -10.51
N ILE A 77 -25.39 -7.75 -9.21
CA ILE A 77 -24.16 -8.16 -8.52
C ILE A 77 -24.40 -9.50 -7.83
N LEU A 78 -23.49 -10.46 -8.04
CA LEU A 78 -23.55 -11.76 -7.39
C LEU A 78 -23.33 -11.61 -5.89
N GLN A 79 -24.32 -12.00 -5.09
CA GLN A 79 -24.19 -12.06 -3.65
C GLN A 79 -23.37 -13.29 -3.22
N ALA A 80 -22.08 -13.11 -2.92
CA ALA A 80 -21.18 -14.18 -2.48
C ALA A 80 -19.97 -13.65 -1.71
N ASP A 81 -19.30 -14.53 -0.95
CA ASP A 81 -17.98 -14.23 -0.39
C ASP A 81 -16.89 -14.50 -1.41
N PHE A 82 -16.26 -13.43 -1.92
CA PHE A 82 -15.16 -13.52 -2.87
C PHE A 82 -14.02 -14.43 -2.41
N LEU A 83 -13.69 -14.46 -1.11
CA LEU A 83 -12.59 -15.29 -0.59
C LEU A 83 -12.89 -16.80 -0.66
N THR A 84 -14.13 -17.18 -0.96
CA THR A 84 -14.53 -18.57 -1.24
C THR A 84 -14.94 -18.77 -2.70
N TRP A 85 -15.33 -17.71 -3.40
CA TRP A 85 -15.72 -17.74 -4.80
C TRP A 85 -14.58 -18.18 -5.72
N ARG A 86 -14.94 -18.79 -6.85
CA ARG A 86 -14.03 -19.25 -7.90
C ARG A 86 -14.64 -19.03 -9.30
N PRO A 87 -13.84 -18.62 -10.31
CA PRO A 87 -14.33 -18.46 -11.68
C PRO A 87 -15.02 -19.69 -12.25
N GLU A 88 -14.57 -20.89 -11.88
CA GLU A 88 -15.10 -22.19 -12.31
C GLU A 88 -16.57 -22.40 -11.88
N GLN A 89 -17.03 -21.68 -10.85
CA GLN A 89 -18.44 -21.68 -10.44
C GLN A 89 -19.34 -21.00 -11.49
N MET A 90 -18.75 -20.29 -12.45
CA MET A 90 -19.42 -19.57 -13.53
C MET A 90 -18.85 -19.95 -14.90
N ALA A 91 -18.62 -21.25 -15.12
CA ALA A 91 -18.09 -21.79 -16.37
C ALA A 91 -18.88 -21.38 -17.63
N GLU A 92 -20.17 -21.03 -17.51
CA GLU A 92 -20.97 -20.52 -18.64
C GLU A 92 -20.61 -19.07 -19.03
N LEU A 93 -20.08 -18.28 -18.10
CA LEU A 93 -19.67 -16.89 -18.30
C LEU A 93 -18.16 -16.76 -18.54
N VAL A 94 -17.37 -17.58 -17.86
CA VAL A 94 -15.92 -17.65 -17.98
C VAL A 94 -15.58 -18.78 -18.94
N LYS A 95 -15.41 -18.44 -20.22
CA LYS A 95 -14.90 -19.41 -21.21
C LYS A 95 -13.48 -19.85 -20.84
N ASP A 96 -13.18 -21.14 -21.02
CA ASP A 96 -11.92 -21.78 -20.60
C ASP A 96 -10.63 -21.14 -21.16
N ASP A 97 -10.73 -20.31 -22.19
CA ASP A 97 -9.61 -19.64 -22.85
C ASP A 97 -9.37 -18.20 -22.37
N LYS A 98 -10.28 -17.63 -21.56
CA LYS A 98 -10.17 -16.24 -21.14
C LYS A 98 -9.20 -16.07 -19.97
N LYS A 99 -8.29 -15.12 -20.13
CA LYS A 99 -7.47 -14.60 -19.04
C LYS A 99 -8.33 -13.79 -18.07
N ILE A 100 -7.91 -13.66 -16.81
CA ILE A 100 -8.71 -12.98 -15.78
C ILE A 100 -8.04 -11.71 -15.28
N ILE A 101 -8.82 -10.63 -15.19
CA ILE A 101 -8.46 -9.40 -14.50
C ILE A 101 -9.32 -9.26 -13.26
N CYS A 102 -8.71 -9.30 -12.08
CA CYS A 102 -9.35 -8.85 -10.85
C CYS A 102 -9.10 -7.36 -10.67
N TYR A 103 -10.17 -6.57 -10.54
CA TYR A 103 -10.09 -5.12 -10.47
C TYR A 103 -11.05 -4.52 -9.44
N GLY A 104 -10.84 -3.26 -9.04
CA GLY A 104 -11.78 -2.53 -8.19
C GLY A 104 -11.18 -2.07 -6.85
N ASN A 105 -12.03 -1.89 -5.85
CA ASN A 105 -11.67 -1.39 -4.52
C ASN A 105 -11.96 -2.44 -3.43
N PRO A 106 -11.05 -3.40 -3.18
CA PRO A 106 -11.26 -4.40 -2.13
C PRO A 106 -11.30 -3.75 -0.73
N PRO A 107 -12.02 -4.33 0.24
CA PRO A 107 -12.02 -3.83 1.61
C PRO A 107 -10.60 -3.89 2.20
N PHE A 108 -10.22 -2.85 2.94
CA PHE A 108 -8.84 -2.74 3.43
C PHE A 108 -8.60 -3.62 4.66
N GLY A 109 -9.51 -3.58 5.65
CA GLY A 109 -9.34 -4.28 6.92
C GLY A 109 -8.22 -3.71 7.79
N ARG A 110 -8.15 -4.17 9.04
CA ARG A 110 -7.16 -3.68 10.00
C ARG A 110 -5.74 -4.01 9.51
N GLN A 111 -4.88 -3.00 9.45
CA GLN A 111 -3.50 -3.16 8.95
C GLN A 111 -3.44 -3.80 7.55
N SER A 112 -4.43 -3.50 6.69
CA SER A 112 -4.54 -4.03 5.33
C SER A 112 -4.74 -5.55 5.26
N SER A 113 -5.26 -6.19 6.31
CA SER A 113 -5.42 -7.64 6.36
C SER A 113 -6.36 -8.18 5.27
N LEU A 114 -7.48 -7.50 5.02
CA LEU A 114 -8.46 -7.91 4.01
C LEU A 114 -7.93 -7.68 2.60
N ALA A 115 -7.32 -6.51 2.33
CA ALA A 115 -6.69 -6.25 1.04
C ALA A 115 -5.66 -7.33 0.68
N ARG A 116 -4.84 -7.77 1.65
CA ARG A 116 -3.89 -8.88 1.45
C ARG A 116 -4.58 -10.22 1.17
N ALA A 117 -5.69 -10.51 1.83
CA ALA A 117 -6.46 -11.74 1.59
C ALA A 117 -7.06 -11.75 0.18
N PHE A 118 -7.66 -10.63 -0.24
CA PHE A 118 -8.21 -10.45 -1.58
C PHE A 118 -7.13 -10.57 -2.66
N ILE A 119 -5.96 -9.94 -2.46
CA ILE A 119 -4.81 -10.08 -3.38
C ILE A 119 -4.40 -11.55 -3.51
N LYS A 120 -4.17 -12.25 -2.38
CA LYS A 120 -3.74 -13.65 -2.41
C LYS A 120 -4.74 -14.55 -3.11
N HIS A 121 -6.02 -14.31 -2.88
CA HIS A 121 -7.10 -15.07 -3.49
C HIS A 121 -7.21 -14.80 -4.99
N ALA A 122 -7.26 -13.54 -5.40
CA ALA A 122 -7.25 -13.14 -6.81
C ALA A 122 -6.04 -13.72 -7.54
N ALA A 123 -4.88 -13.75 -6.88
CA ALA A 123 -3.64 -14.32 -7.43
C ALA A 123 -3.67 -15.84 -7.61
N THR A 124 -4.75 -16.53 -7.24
CA THR A 124 -4.90 -17.97 -7.55
C THR A 124 -5.41 -18.23 -8.96
N PHE A 125 -6.10 -17.26 -9.59
CA PHE A 125 -6.71 -17.44 -10.91
C PHE A 125 -6.55 -16.24 -11.86
N SER A 126 -6.11 -15.08 -11.37
CA SER A 126 -5.96 -13.87 -12.20
C SER A 126 -4.61 -13.80 -12.91
N ASP A 127 -4.60 -13.25 -14.12
CA ASP A 127 -3.41 -12.79 -14.84
C ASP A 127 -3.01 -11.37 -14.43
N ILE A 128 -4.02 -10.54 -14.12
CA ILE A 128 -3.85 -9.14 -13.73
C ILE A 128 -4.66 -8.86 -12.46
N ILE A 129 -4.03 -8.17 -11.52
CA ILE A 129 -4.68 -7.63 -10.32
C ILE A 129 -4.51 -6.12 -10.33
N ALA A 130 -5.62 -5.39 -10.42
CA ALA A 130 -5.67 -3.95 -10.54
C ALA A 130 -6.55 -3.34 -9.42
N PHE A 131 -5.95 -3.09 -8.26
CA PHE A 131 -6.69 -2.69 -7.06
C PHE A 131 -6.37 -1.27 -6.60
N ILE A 132 -7.41 -0.62 -6.07
CA ILE A 132 -7.26 0.51 -5.16
C ILE A 132 -6.82 -0.05 -3.80
N LEU A 133 -5.68 0.43 -3.30
CA LEU A 133 -5.04 -0.06 -2.08
C LEU A 133 -4.66 1.10 -1.15
N PRO A 134 -4.59 0.85 0.17
CA PRO A 134 -4.02 1.79 1.14
C PRO A 134 -2.66 2.32 0.67
N ARG A 135 -2.37 3.62 0.85
CA ARG A 135 -1.08 4.23 0.46
C ARG A 135 0.15 3.52 1.03
N SER A 136 0.00 2.78 2.13
CA SER A 136 1.06 1.91 2.65
C SER A 136 1.57 0.87 1.66
N PHE A 137 0.78 0.46 0.65
CA PHE A 137 1.21 -0.47 -0.40
C PHE A 137 2.35 0.04 -1.29
N VAL A 138 2.64 1.35 -1.27
CA VAL A 138 3.84 1.93 -1.90
C VAL A 138 5.12 1.43 -1.22
N LYS A 139 5.05 1.03 0.06
CA LYS A 139 6.23 0.52 0.78
C LYS A 139 6.66 -0.84 0.23
N PRO A 140 7.96 -1.09 -0.01
CA PRO A 140 8.45 -2.36 -0.53
C PRO A 140 8.02 -3.59 0.29
N SER A 141 7.86 -3.46 1.60
CA SER A 141 7.40 -4.55 2.46
C SER A 141 5.98 -5.03 2.14
N MET A 142 5.12 -4.17 1.60
CA MET A 142 3.75 -4.50 1.25
C MET A 142 3.64 -5.25 -0.07
N SER A 143 4.64 -5.14 -0.95
CA SER A 143 4.72 -5.93 -2.19
C SER A 143 4.68 -7.44 -1.96
N LYS A 144 5.05 -7.90 -0.75
CA LYS A 144 4.98 -9.31 -0.32
C LYS A 144 3.55 -9.86 -0.22
N ALA A 145 2.54 -9.00 -0.33
CA ALA A 145 1.15 -9.42 -0.45
C ALA A 145 0.90 -10.18 -1.76
N PHE A 146 1.66 -9.86 -2.82
CA PHE A 146 1.57 -10.48 -4.13
C PHE A 146 2.57 -11.64 -4.24
N PRO A 147 2.22 -12.76 -4.89
CA PRO A 147 3.18 -13.82 -5.23
C PRO A 147 4.33 -13.30 -6.10
N LEU A 148 5.48 -14.00 -6.08
CA LEU A 148 6.69 -13.54 -6.78
C LEU A 148 6.54 -13.46 -8.30
N CYS A 149 5.65 -14.26 -8.89
CA CYS A 149 5.34 -14.20 -10.32
C CYS A 149 4.53 -12.96 -10.72
N PHE A 150 4.05 -12.14 -9.77
CA PHE A 150 3.39 -10.88 -10.05
C PHE A 150 4.36 -9.69 -9.97
N HIS A 151 4.36 -8.89 -11.03
CA HIS A 151 5.19 -7.71 -11.18
C HIS A 151 4.32 -6.46 -11.19
N ASN A 152 4.69 -5.46 -10.38
CA ASN A 152 3.99 -4.17 -10.39
C ASN A 152 4.36 -3.43 -11.68
N VAL A 153 3.38 -3.20 -12.54
CA VAL A 153 3.54 -2.48 -13.81
C VAL A 153 3.02 -1.05 -13.73
N TYR A 154 2.26 -0.73 -12.68
CA TYR A 154 1.77 0.62 -12.42
C TYR A 154 1.52 0.86 -10.93
N THR A 155 1.86 2.06 -10.47
CA THR A 155 1.41 2.63 -9.20
C THR A 155 1.10 4.10 -9.45
N GLY A 156 -0.12 4.54 -9.15
CA GLY A 156 -0.55 5.92 -9.30
C GLY A 156 -1.40 6.42 -8.13
N ASP A 157 -1.31 7.70 -7.85
CA ASP A 157 -2.14 8.35 -6.82
C ASP A 157 -3.58 8.50 -7.32
N LEU A 158 -4.54 8.42 -6.39
CA LEU A 158 -5.94 8.74 -6.63
C LEU A 158 -6.24 10.20 -6.25
N PRO A 159 -7.26 10.83 -6.85
CA PRO A 159 -7.69 12.17 -6.43
C PRO A 159 -8.19 12.14 -4.97
N LYS A 160 -8.04 13.26 -4.25
CA LYS A 160 -8.40 13.39 -2.82
C LYS A 160 -9.88 13.10 -2.52
N ASP A 161 -10.73 13.25 -3.51
CA ASP A 161 -12.17 13.06 -3.40
C ASP A 161 -12.62 11.74 -4.05
N ALA A 162 -11.77 10.72 -4.07
CA ALA A 162 -12.05 9.47 -4.80
C ALA A 162 -13.21 8.63 -4.27
N PHE A 163 -13.58 8.82 -2.99
CA PHE A 163 -14.56 7.97 -2.32
C PHE A 163 -15.74 8.76 -1.76
N GLU A 164 -16.84 8.05 -1.55
CA GLU A 164 -18.04 8.56 -0.89
C GLU A 164 -18.47 7.64 0.26
N VAL A 165 -18.85 8.27 1.38
CA VAL A 165 -19.51 7.62 2.51
C VAL A 165 -20.78 8.40 2.79
N ASN A 166 -21.94 7.73 2.75
CA ASN A 166 -23.24 8.40 2.90
C ASN A 166 -23.43 9.59 1.95
N ARG A 167 -23.00 9.44 0.68
CA ARG A 167 -23.03 10.48 -0.37
C ARG A 167 -22.22 11.74 -0.07
N LYS A 168 -21.28 11.67 0.87
CA LYS A 168 -20.32 12.74 1.16
C LYS A 168 -18.93 12.31 0.76
N SER A 169 -18.19 13.22 0.14
CA SER A 169 -16.80 12.99 -0.24
C SER A 169 -15.96 12.61 0.99
N TYR A 170 -15.14 11.58 0.83
CA TYR A 170 -14.28 11.06 1.89
C TYR A 170 -12.87 10.83 1.34
N ASP A 171 -11.87 11.37 2.05
CA ASP A 171 -10.47 11.28 1.66
C ASP A 171 -9.75 10.21 2.50
N VAL A 172 -9.23 9.20 1.81
CA VAL A 172 -8.36 8.16 2.35
C VAL A 172 -7.12 8.10 1.48
N PRO A 173 -5.92 8.20 2.05
CA PRO A 173 -4.68 8.01 1.30
C PRO A 173 -4.64 6.62 0.66
N CYS A 174 -4.84 6.60 -0.66
CA CYS A 174 -4.90 5.39 -1.47
C CYS A 174 -4.03 5.54 -2.71
N VAL A 175 -3.65 4.40 -3.27
CA VAL A 175 -2.99 4.29 -4.58
C VAL A 175 -3.75 3.27 -5.42
N PHE A 176 -3.73 3.46 -6.73
CA PHE A 176 -4.13 2.44 -7.68
C PHE A 176 -2.89 1.69 -8.16
N GLN A 177 -2.88 0.38 -8.01
CA GLN A 177 -1.78 -0.46 -8.45
C GLN A 177 -2.24 -1.52 -9.43
N ILE A 178 -1.45 -1.74 -10.48
CA ILE A 178 -1.64 -2.83 -11.43
C ILE A 178 -0.46 -3.79 -11.31
N TRP A 179 -0.78 -5.05 -11.09
CA TRP A 179 0.17 -6.16 -10.97
C TRP A 179 -0.15 -7.19 -12.03
N ARG A 180 0.85 -7.57 -12.83
CA ARG A 180 0.73 -8.55 -13.91
C ARG A 180 1.52 -9.80 -13.58
N ARG A 181 0.90 -10.96 -13.77
CA ARG A 181 1.56 -12.26 -13.73
C ARG A 181 2.48 -12.43 -14.94
N LEU A 182 3.66 -12.97 -14.73
CA LEU A 182 4.50 -13.51 -15.79
C LEU A 182 4.46 -15.04 -15.73
N ASP A 183 4.05 -15.66 -16.85
CA ASP A 183 3.88 -17.12 -16.97
C ASP A 183 5.17 -17.82 -17.42
N ASP A 184 6.23 -17.06 -17.72
CA ASP A 184 7.54 -17.56 -18.15
C ASP A 184 8.43 -18.07 -16.99
N GLY A 185 7.87 -18.12 -15.77
CA GLY A 185 8.59 -18.49 -14.55
C GLY A 185 9.46 -17.38 -13.97
N THR A 186 9.46 -16.17 -14.53
CA THR A 186 10.25 -15.05 -14.03
C THR A 186 9.69 -14.52 -12.71
N GLU A 187 10.40 -14.82 -11.62
CA GLU A 187 10.11 -14.27 -10.30
C GLU A 187 10.66 -12.85 -10.14
N ARG A 188 9.88 -11.98 -9.48
CA ARG A 188 10.31 -10.65 -9.10
C ARG A 188 11.36 -10.72 -7.99
N ILE A 189 12.42 -9.93 -8.14
CA ILE A 189 13.45 -9.78 -7.11
C ILE A 189 12.90 -8.93 -5.95
N ILE A 190 13.06 -9.43 -4.72
CA ILE A 190 12.79 -8.66 -3.50
C ILE A 190 14.12 -8.05 -3.02
N PRO A 191 14.28 -6.71 -3.06
CA PRO A 191 15.48 -6.08 -2.54
C PRO A 191 15.67 -6.42 -1.06
N PRO A 192 16.90 -6.77 -0.62
CA PRO A 192 17.17 -7.00 0.79
C PRO A 192 16.95 -5.71 1.59
N PRO A 193 16.58 -5.81 2.87
CA PRO A 193 16.49 -4.64 3.74
C PRO A 193 17.82 -3.89 3.80
N VAL A 194 17.77 -2.55 3.70
CA VAL A 194 18.96 -1.71 3.89
C VAL A 194 19.42 -1.83 5.33
N LYS A 195 20.64 -2.35 5.53
CA LYS A 195 21.29 -2.48 6.84
C LYS A 195 22.09 -1.22 7.19
N GLU A 196 22.32 -1.03 8.48
CA GLU A 196 23.16 0.03 9.03
C GLU A 196 24.62 -0.08 8.55
N CYS A 197 25.24 1.06 8.27
CA CYS A 197 26.63 1.18 7.87
C CYS A 197 27.29 2.29 8.69
N GLY A 198 28.24 1.91 9.58
CA GLY A 198 28.96 2.85 10.45
C GLY A 198 28.20 3.29 11.71
N PHE A 199 27.08 2.67 12.04
CA PHE A 199 26.33 2.87 13.27
C PHE A 199 25.59 1.59 13.68
N ASP A 200 25.06 1.53 14.90
CA ASP A 200 24.19 0.48 15.42
C ASP A 200 22.92 1.08 16.05
N TYR A 201 21.84 0.29 16.05
CA TYR A 201 20.67 0.61 16.86
C TYR A 201 20.82 0.01 18.25
N VAL A 202 20.65 0.85 19.28
CA VAL A 202 20.73 0.45 20.69
C VAL A 202 19.34 0.41 21.34
N LYS A 203 19.23 -0.24 22.49
CA LYS A 203 17.97 -0.32 23.24
C LYS A 203 17.70 0.98 23.99
N PHE A 204 16.43 1.19 24.34
CA PHE A 204 16.06 2.26 25.26
C PHE A 204 16.77 2.07 26.61
N GLY A 205 17.42 3.11 27.11
CA GLY A 205 18.24 3.08 28.32
C GLY A 205 19.73 2.85 28.08
N GLU A 206 20.14 2.40 26.90
CA GLU A 206 21.56 2.24 26.55
C GLU A 206 22.16 3.57 26.05
N PRO A 207 23.50 3.78 26.15
CA PRO A 207 24.16 4.94 25.57
C PRO A 207 23.93 5.04 24.05
N PHE A 208 23.63 6.24 23.57
CA PHE A 208 23.41 6.54 22.16
C PHE A 208 23.93 7.94 21.83
N ASP A 209 24.16 8.21 20.55
CA ASP A 209 24.61 9.50 20.06
C ASP A 209 23.46 10.31 19.45
N ILE A 210 22.53 9.62 18.78
CA ILE A 210 21.37 10.22 18.10
C ILE A 210 20.09 9.48 18.46
N VAL A 211 19.02 10.21 18.72
CA VAL A 211 17.65 9.66 18.75
C VAL A 211 16.89 10.12 17.51
N CYS A 212 16.32 9.18 16.75
CA CYS A 212 15.53 9.45 15.56
C CYS A 212 14.06 9.09 15.82
N LYS A 213 13.15 10.04 15.64
CA LYS A 213 11.71 9.80 15.78
C LYS A 213 11.22 8.97 14.59
N ARG A 214 10.62 7.81 14.87
CA ARG A 214 10.12 6.88 13.84
C ARG A 214 8.61 6.95 13.59
N VAL A 215 7.81 7.49 14.50
CA VAL A 215 6.34 7.53 14.38
C VAL A 215 5.78 8.92 14.71
N GLY A 216 4.79 9.37 13.94
CA GLY A 216 4.07 10.64 14.12
C GLY A 216 4.50 11.72 13.13
N GLY A 217 3.90 12.92 13.23
CA GLY A 217 4.13 14.01 12.26
C GLY A 217 5.59 14.47 12.14
N LEU A 218 6.40 14.26 13.18
CA LEU A 218 7.84 14.56 13.20
C LEU A 218 8.71 13.33 12.86
N ALA A 219 8.15 12.26 12.28
CA ALA A 219 8.92 11.09 11.89
C ALA A 219 10.02 11.44 10.89
N GLY A 220 11.25 10.99 11.19
CA GLY A 220 12.48 11.31 10.48
C GLY A 220 13.33 12.36 11.19
N LYS A 221 12.78 13.08 12.17
CA LYS A 221 13.53 14.07 12.93
C LYS A 221 14.47 13.44 13.94
N CYS A 222 15.69 13.95 13.97
CA CYS A 222 16.78 13.54 14.84
C CYS A 222 17.08 14.60 15.89
N TYR A 223 17.50 14.14 17.05
CA TYR A 223 17.91 14.97 18.18
C TYR A 223 19.19 14.38 18.80
N PRO A 224 20.05 15.22 19.40
CA PRO A 224 21.23 14.72 20.10
C PRO A 224 20.83 14.00 21.38
N TYR A 225 21.76 13.27 21.96
CA TYR A 225 21.63 12.83 23.34
C TYR A 225 21.49 14.04 24.29
N SER A 226 20.47 13.98 25.15
CA SER A 226 20.39 14.79 26.37
C SER A 226 19.62 14.06 27.47
N PRO A 227 19.88 14.34 28.76
CA PRO A 227 19.10 13.77 29.87
C PRO A 227 17.59 14.00 29.72
N ASP A 228 17.18 15.17 29.21
CA ASP A 228 15.77 15.50 28.97
C ASP A 228 15.17 14.68 27.81
N THR A 229 15.94 14.48 26.73
CA THR A 229 15.48 13.66 25.58
C THR A 229 15.22 12.21 26.02
N MET A 230 16.01 11.67 26.95
CA MET A 230 15.80 10.31 27.47
C MET A 230 14.48 10.11 28.21
N LEU A 231 14.00 11.14 28.91
CA LEU A 231 12.75 11.07 29.66
C LEU A 231 11.50 11.12 28.76
N HIS A 232 11.62 11.76 27.59
CA HIS A 232 10.49 12.03 26.69
C HIS A 232 10.43 11.13 25.45
N HIS A 233 11.49 10.37 25.16
CA HIS A 233 11.54 9.50 23.99
C HIS A 233 11.27 8.04 24.33
N HIS A 234 10.02 7.61 24.22
CA HIS A 234 9.65 6.20 24.38
C HIS A 234 10.04 5.35 23.15
N LYS A 235 10.43 4.09 23.38
CA LYS A 235 10.90 3.11 22.37
C LYS A 235 9.93 2.86 21.21
N GLU A 236 8.63 3.06 21.41
CA GLU A 236 7.62 2.85 20.38
C GLU A 236 7.66 3.92 19.28
N TYR A 237 8.13 5.11 19.64
CA TYR A 237 8.13 6.29 18.78
C TYR A 237 9.52 6.69 18.30
N HIS A 238 10.58 6.10 18.85
CA HIS A 238 11.96 6.50 18.56
C HIS A 238 12.87 5.30 18.31
N TYR A 239 13.91 5.54 17.51
CA TYR A 239 15.07 4.69 17.38
C TYR A 239 16.28 5.37 18.02
N PHE A 240 17.06 4.62 18.79
CA PHE A 240 18.29 5.07 19.43
C PHE A 240 19.47 4.54 18.65
N ILE A 241 20.43 5.41 18.32
CA ILE A 241 21.48 5.13 17.35
C ILE A 241 22.83 5.51 17.96
N SER A 242 23.78 4.58 17.93
CA SER A 242 25.18 4.84 18.28
C SER A 242 26.06 4.79 17.04
N ILE A 243 26.91 5.80 16.87
CA ILE A 243 27.82 5.96 15.74
C ILE A 243 29.16 5.28 16.07
N LYS A 244 29.71 4.51 15.12
CA LYS A 244 30.97 3.78 15.34
C LYS A 244 32.22 4.63 15.13
N ASN A 245 32.16 5.57 14.19
CA ASN A 245 33.31 6.38 13.80
C ASN A 245 33.41 7.64 14.68
N LYS A 246 34.52 7.79 15.40
CA LYS A 246 34.80 8.95 16.27
C LYS A 246 34.80 10.29 15.51
N ASP A 247 35.29 10.33 14.27
CA ASP A 247 35.29 11.56 13.47
C ASP A 247 33.88 12.01 13.11
N VAL A 248 32.95 11.06 12.94
CA VAL A 248 31.54 11.33 12.71
C VAL A 248 30.84 11.74 14.01
N ILE A 249 31.22 11.15 15.15
CA ILE A 249 30.74 11.58 16.48
C ILE A 249 31.11 13.05 16.74
N CYS A 250 32.34 13.46 16.40
CA CYS A 250 32.75 14.87 16.52
C CYS A 250 31.95 15.83 15.60
N LYS A 251 31.20 15.30 14.63
CA LYS A 251 30.35 16.04 13.69
C LYS A 251 28.86 15.73 13.90
N ILE A 252 28.44 15.32 15.10
CA ILE A 252 27.07 14.84 15.35
C ILE A 252 25.98 15.87 15.00
N ASP A 253 26.24 17.15 15.29
CA ASP A 253 25.32 18.24 14.96
C ASP A 253 25.08 18.32 13.44
N LYS A 254 26.13 18.06 12.64
CA LYS A 254 26.01 18.03 11.19
C LYS A 254 25.22 16.82 10.70
N VAL A 255 25.36 15.67 11.35
CA VAL A 255 24.53 14.48 11.05
C VAL A 255 23.05 14.80 11.30
N ILE A 256 22.74 15.41 12.44
CA ILE A 256 21.38 15.79 12.83
C ILE A 256 20.81 16.83 11.85
N GLU A 257 21.58 17.85 11.49
CA GLU A 257 21.20 18.87 10.52
C GLU A 257 20.81 18.22 9.17
N LEU A 258 21.66 17.34 8.63
CA LEU A 258 21.43 16.67 7.34
C LEU A 258 20.22 15.72 7.39
N MET A 259 20.06 14.96 8.48
CA MET A 259 18.88 14.12 8.70
C MET A 259 17.59 14.96 8.76
N ASN A 260 17.64 16.09 9.48
CA ASN A 260 16.49 16.97 9.66
C ASN A 260 16.13 17.76 8.41
N ALA A 261 17.09 18.00 7.50
CA ALA A 261 16.87 18.59 6.19
C ALA A 261 16.19 17.62 5.20
N HIS A 262 16.32 16.31 5.42
CA HIS A 262 15.68 15.31 4.57
C HIS A 262 14.17 15.21 4.83
N THR A 263 13.38 15.15 3.76
CA THR A 263 11.93 14.91 3.82
C THR A 263 11.63 13.48 3.41
N PHE A 264 11.32 12.62 4.38
CA PHE A 264 10.90 11.25 4.11
C PHE A 264 9.49 11.21 3.47
N PRO A 265 9.25 10.30 2.50
CA PRO A 265 7.91 10.08 1.97
C PRO A 265 6.87 9.74 3.05
N ASP A 266 5.63 10.17 2.85
CA ASP A 266 4.50 9.72 3.67
C ASP A 266 3.73 8.62 2.94
N ASN A 267 4.14 7.38 3.20
CA ASN A 267 3.56 6.18 2.62
C ASN A 267 2.76 5.41 3.68
N THR A 268 1.86 6.10 4.39
CA THR A 268 1.02 5.50 5.44
C THR A 268 -0.44 5.98 5.34
N VAL A 269 -1.36 5.21 5.93
CA VAL A 269 -2.78 5.61 6.07
C VAL A 269 -3.07 6.16 7.48
N GLY A 270 -2.28 5.74 8.47
CA GLY A 270 -2.34 6.25 9.83
C GLY A 270 -1.18 7.22 10.13
N PRO A 271 -0.74 7.35 11.39
CA PRO A 271 0.43 8.16 11.73
C PRO A 271 1.64 7.77 10.88
N LYS A 272 2.31 8.77 10.29
CA LYS A 272 3.55 8.60 9.54
C LYS A 272 4.51 7.72 10.34
N SER A 273 5.05 6.68 9.69
CA SER A 273 6.01 5.78 10.31
C SER A 273 7.12 5.40 9.35
N LEU A 274 8.35 5.38 9.84
CA LEU A 274 9.55 5.03 9.07
C LEU A 274 10.13 3.72 9.57
N SER A 275 10.48 2.81 8.67
CA SER A 275 11.25 1.60 8.98
C SER A 275 12.72 1.92 9.21
N LYS A 276 13.46 0.97 9.83
CA LYS A 276 14.92 1.07 9.90
C LYS A 276 15.54 1.19 8.52
N SER A 277 15.05 0.47 7.51
CA SER A 277 15.62 0.55 6.15
C SER A 277 15.47 1.94 5.51
N GLU A 278 14.34 2.62 5.74
CA GLU A 278 14.15 4.01 5.27
C GLU A 278 15.15 4.96 5.94
N ILE A 279 15.35 4.84 7.25
CA ILE A 279 16.31 5.67 7.99
C ILE A 279 17.76 5.32 7.62
N ASN A 280 18.07 4.02 7.52
CA ASN A 280 19.40 3.52 7.15
C ASN A 280 19.81 4.03 5.78
N PHE A 281 18.89 4.07 4.81
CA PHE A 281 19.20 4.56 3.47
C PHE A 281 19.79 5.97 3.48
N ILE A 282 19.21 6.87 4.29
CA ILE A 282 19.68 8.26 4.41
C ILE A 282 20.90 8.36 5.35
N LEU A 283 20.83 7.74 6.52
CA LEU A 283 21.91 7.84 7.51
C LEU A 283 23.21 7.21 7.02
N ASN A 284 23.15 6.09 6.28
CA ASN A 284 24.34 5.49 5.66
C ASN A 284 25.04 6.48 4.71
N GLN A 285 24.28 7.22 3.89
CA GLN A 285 24.87 8.20 2.97
C GLN A 285 25.56 9.33 3.72
N ILE A 286 24.94 9.83 4.79
CA ILE A 286 25.50 10.90 5.64
C ILE A 286 26.77 10.41 6.35
N VAL A 287 26.74 9.24 6.97
CA VAL A 287 27.90 8.66 7.68
C VAL A 287 29.06 8.44 6.72
N VAL A 288 28.80 7.89 5.52
CA VAL A 288 29.83 7.70 4.49
C VAL A 288 30.38 9.05 4.00
N PHE A 289 29.53 10.05 3.78
CA PHE A 289 29.94 11.38 3.35
C PHE A 289 30.87 12.06 4.37
N LEU A 290 30.57 11.95 5.67
CA LEU A 290 31.35 12.59 6.74
C LEU A 290 32.62 11.84 7.16
N THR A 291 32.78 10.60 6.69
CA THR A 291 33.97 9.75 6.87
C THR A 291 35.02 9.97 5.76
N ARG A 292 34.64 10.61 4.66
CA ARG A 292 35.56 11.06 3.60
C ARG A 292 36.16 12.41 3.96
#